data_AF-A0AAU4LLI8-F1
#
_entry.id   AF-A0AAU4LLI8-F1
#
_cell.length_a   1.000
_cell.length_b   1.000
_cell.length_c   1.000
_cell.angle_alpha   90.00
_cell.angle_beta   90.00
_cell.angle_gamma   90.00
#
_symmetry.space_group_name_H-M   'P 1'
#
loop_
_entity.id
_entity.type
_entity.pdbx_description
1 polymer ?
#
loop_
_entity_poly.entity_id
_entity_poly.type
_entity_poly.pdbx_seq_one_letter_code
_entity_poly.pdbx_strand_id
1 'polypeptide(L)'
;MAAIDFGHNRINVALGDSLGSPIAEDRVDSDVDLRATEAIDHAARLLGGLRASVGIDKLAAMRRVFPVRSTPTRGGFRRRDRAHFVARSHGDVPLRQPRLPGDRDVRPPSPPAST
;
A
#
# COMPACT_ATOMS: atom_id res chain seq x y z
N MET A 1 -1.39 2.20 -3.01
CA MET A 1 -1.24 0.94 -2.26
C MET A 1 0.18 0.41 -2.42
N ALA A 2 0.67 -0.37 -1.47
CA ALA A 2 1.95 -1.07 -1.58
C ALA A 2 1.77 -2.58 -1.35
N ALA A 3 2.54 -3.38 -2.07
CA ALA A 3 2.59 -4.82 -1.95
C ALA A 3 4.04 -5.29 -1.83
N ILE A 4 4.27 -6.26 -0.96
CA ILE A 4 5.55 -6.93 -0.78
C ILE A 4 5.31 -8.42 -0.95
N ASP A 5 6.13 -9.04 -1.80
CA ASP A 5 6.16 -10.48 -2.05
C ASP A 5 7.54 -11.04 -1.69
N PHE A 6 7.56 -12.09 -0.88
CA PHE A 6 8.77 -12.76 -0.43
C PHE A 6 8.82 -14.14 -1.10
N GLY A 7 9.70 -14.28 -2.08
CA GLY A 7 10.07 -15.58 -2.63
C GLY A 7 11.31 -16.14 -1.92
N HIS A 8 11.59 -17.43 -2.13
CA HIS A 8 12.73 -18.11 -1.51
C HIS A 8 14.06 -17.35 -1.60
N ASN A 9 14.36 -16.79 -2.79
CA ASN A 9 15.62 -16.10 -3.07
C ASN A 9 15.43 -14.65 -3.53
N ARG A 10 14.24 -14.07 -3.37
CA ARG A 10 13.97 -12.72 -3.87
C ARG A 10 12.90 -12.02 -3.05
N ILE A 11 13.02 -10.70 -2.98
CA ILE A 11 12.02 -9.80 -2.45
C ILE A 11 11.55 -8.91 -3.59
N ASN A 12 10.25 -8.82 -3.79
CA ASN A 12 9.65 -7.94 -4.78
C ASN A 12 8.74 -6.92 -4.07
N VAL A 13 8.90 -5.64 -4.41
CA VAL A 13 8.11 -4.55 -3.84
C VAL A 13 7.46 -3.79 -4.98
N ALA A 14 6.14 -3.61 -4.90
CA ALA A 14 5.38 -2.85 -5.89
C ALA A 14 4.52 -1.78 -5.24
N LEU A 15 4.48 -0.61 -5.87
CA LEU A 15 3.54 0.46 -5.61
C LEU A 15 2.46 0.44 -6.67
N GLY A 16 1.21 0.60 -6.27
CA GLY A 16 0.08 0.71 -7.17
C GLY A 16 -0.88 1.84 -6.80
N ASP A 17 -1.73 2.25 -7.72
CA ASP A 17 -2.80 3.21 -7.48
C ASP A 17 -3.95 2.60 -6.64
N SER A 18 -5.06 3.32 -6.51
CA SER A 18 -6.26 2.84 -5.81
C SER A 18 -7.03 1.77 -6.60
N LEU A 19 -6.80 1.65 -7.91
CA LEU A 19 -7.41 0.66 -8.80
C LEU A 19 -6.56 -0.61 -8.92
N GLY A 20 -5.39 -0.65 -8.28
CA GLY A 20 -4.45 -1.76 -8.35
C GLY A 20 -3.56 -1.75 -9.60
N SER A 21 -3.49 -0.64 -10.34
CA SER A 21 -2.53 -0.49 -11.44
C SER A 21 -1.13 -0.26 -10.86
N PRO A 22 -0.09 -0.96 -11.35
CA PRO A 22 1.27 -0.75 -10.88
C PRO A 22 1.78 0.62 -11.33
N ILE A 23 2.39 1.35 -10.41
CA ILE A 23 3.05 2.65 -10.63
C ILE A 23 4.56 2.46 -10.73
N ALA A 24 5.14 1.71 -9.79
CA ALA A 24 6.57 1.42 -9.73
C ALA A 24 6.82 0.08 -9.04
N GLU A 25 7.90 -0.59 -9.39
CA GLU A 25 8.32 -1.85 -8.79
C GLU A 25 9.84 -1.91 -8.65
N ASP A 26 10.32 -2.62 -7.64
CA ASP A 26 11.74 -2.87 -7.42
C ASP A 26 11.93 -4.25 -6.77
N ARG A 27 13.10 -4.84 -6.97
CA ARG A 27 13.42 -6.19 -6.51
C ARG A 27 14.87 -6.30 -6.05
N VAL A 28 15.08 -7.18 -5.08
CA VAL A 28 16.42 -7.58 -4.65
C VAL A 28 16.48 -9.09 -4.48
N ASP A 29 17.59 -9.69 -4.90
CA ASP A 29 17.87 -11.09 -4.61
C ASP A 29 18.35 -11.20 -3.16
N SER A 30 17.66 -12.02 -2.37
CA SER A 30 17.94 -12.25 -0.95
C SER A 30 17.44 -13.63 -0.58
N ASP A 31 18.26 -14.43 0.10
CA ASP A 31 17.85 -15.70 0.67
C ASP A 31 16.95 -15.43 1.89
N VAL A 32 15.64 -15.45 1.67
CA VAL A 32 14.65 -15.11 2.70
C VAL A 32 14.54 -16.23 3.72
N ASP A 33 14.80 -17.48 3.31
CA ASP A 33 14.68 -18.66 4.16
C ASP A 33 15.77 -18.65 5.25
N LEU A 34 16.99 -18.21 4.91
CA LEU A 34 18.10 -18.11 5.86
C LEU A 34 18.16 -16.78 6.61
N ARG A 35 17.60 -15.70 6.05
CA ARG A 35 17.79 -14.32 6.54
C ARG A 35 16.49 -13.54 6.62
N ALA A 36 15.49 -14.10 7.31
CA ALA A 36 14.14 -13.55 7.33
C ALA A 36 14.07 -12.11 7.89
N THR A 37 14.85 -11.79 8.94
CA THR A 37 14.87 -10.46 9.54
C THR A 37 15.48 -9.44 8.58
N GLU A 38 16.63 -9.74 7.98
CA GLU A 38 17.26 -8.84 7.01
C GLU A 38 16.41 -8.70 5.75
N ALA A 39 15.69 -9.74 5.35
CA ALA A 39 14.75 -9.66 4.24
C ALA A 39 13.64 -8.63 4.51
N ILE A 40 13.11 -8.56 5.73
CA ILE A 40 12.12 -7.54 6.10
C ILE A 40 12.73 -6.14 6.04
N ASP A 41 13.95 -5.96 6.55
CA ASP A 41 14.67 -4.67 6.48
C ASP A 41 14.92 -4.24 5.03
N HIS A 42 15.34 -5.18 4.17
CA HIS A 42 15.50 -4.94 2.73
C HIS A 42 14.19 -4.54 2.07
N ALA A 43 13.09 -5.24 2.38
CA ALA A 43 11.78 -4.89 1.86
C ALA A 43 11.33 -3.49 2.29
N ALA A 44 11.57 -3.11 3.56
CA ALA A 44 11.24 -1.79 4.08
C ALA A 44 12.07 -0.68 3.40
N ARG A 45 13.37 -0.92 3.18
CA ARG A 45 14.26 0.01 2.47
C ARG A 45 13.86 0.18 1.01
N LEU A 46 13.58 -0.92 0.30
CA LEU A 46 13.09 -0.89 -1.08
C LEU A 46 11.79 -0.10 -1.19
N LEU A 47 10.84 -0.34 -0.28
CA LEU A 47 9.60 0.41 -0.25
C LEU A 47 9.81 1.91 0.03
N GLY A 48 10.70 2.25 0.96
CA GLY A 48 11.07 3.63 1.23
C GLY A 48 11.66 4.32 0.01
N GLY A 49 12.59 3.65 -0.69
CA GLY A 49 13.19 4.14 -1.93
C GLY A 49 12.17 4.34 -3.06
N LEU A 50 11.31 3.34 -3.29
CA LEU A 50 10.22 3.41 -4.28
C LEU A 50 9.23 4.54 -3.98
N ARG A 51 8.90 4.77 -2.70
CA ARG A 51 8.01 5.88 -2.33
C ARG A 51 8.64 7.23 -2.56
N ALA A 52 9.92 7.38 -2.21
CA ALA A 52 10.66 8.60 -2.42
C ALA A 52 10.82 8.90 -3.92
N SER A 53 11.08 7.89 -4.75
CA SER A 53 11.25 8.08 -6.20
C SER A 53 9.96 8.50 -6.91
N VAL A 54 8.79 8.10 -6.40
CA VAL A 54 7.48 8.47 -6.96
C VAL A 54 6.88 9.71 -6.27
N GLY A 55 7.46 10.19 -5.17
CA GLY A 55 6.94 11.33 -4.40
C GLY A 55 5.68 11.03 -3.58
N ILE A 56 5.58 9.80 -3.01
CA ILE A 56 4.43 9.38 -2.21
C ILE A 56 4.74 9.43 -0.70
N ASP A 57 4.22 10.47 -0.03
CA ASP A 57 4.47 10.74 1.39
C ASP A 57 3.66 9.88 2.36
N LYS A 58 2.52 9.32 1.92
CA LYS A 58 1.67 8.45 2.76
C LYS A 58 1.13 7.28 1.95
N LEU A 59 1.21 6.09 2.53
CA LEU A 59 0.52 4.90 2.00
C LEU A 59 -0.83 4.77 2.67
N ALA A 60 -1.90 4.68 1.88
CA ALA A 60 -3.24 4.44 2.40
C ALA A 60 -3.40 3.04 2.99
N ALA A 61 -2.72 2.04 2.40
CA ALA A 61 -2.75 0.66 2.85
C ALA A 61 -1.51 -0.11 2.35
N MET A 62 -1.06 -1.05 3.17
CA MET A 62 -0.05 -2.06 2.82
C MET A 62 -0.71 -3.43 2.88
N ARG A 63 -0.51 -4.25 1.85
CA ARG A 63 -1.04 -5.62 1.82
C ARG A 63 0.12 -6.61 1.72
N ARG A 64 0.19 -7.54 2.67
CA ARG A 64 1.09 -8.68 2.59
C ARG A 64 0.49 -9.71 1.62
N VAL A 65 1.21 -10.03 0.56
CA VAL A 65 0.84 -11.13 -0.33
C VAL A 65 1.57 -12.37 0.17
N PHE A 66 0.82 -13.38 0.57
CA PHE A 66 1.40 -14.70 0.82
C PHE A 66 1.44 -15.43 -0.53
N PRO A 67 2.56 -16.07 -0.88
CA PRO A 67 2.61 -16.90 -2.07
C PRO A 67 1.64 -18.07 -1.88
N VAL A 68 0.46 -17.99 -2.50
CA VAL A 68 -0.31 -19.17 -2.84
C VAL A 68 0.54 -19.91 -3.86
N ARG A 69 0.84 -21.20 -3.68
CA ARG A 69 1.63 -22.02 -4.61
C ARG A 69 1.09 -21.88 -6.04
N SER A 70 1.59 -20.89 -6.77
CA SER A 70 1.40 -20.73 -8.20
C SER A 70 2.63 -21.35 -8.83
N THR A 71 2.42 -22.42 -9.58
CA THR A 71 3.45 -23.06 -10.41
C THR A 71 4.25 -21.99 -11.16
N PRO A 72 5.60 -21.98 -11.06
CA PRO A 72 6.41 -20.95 -11.69
C PRO A 72 6.37 -21.12 -13.21
N THR A 73 5.62 -20.26 -13.90
CA THR A 73 5.73 -20.12 -15.35
C THR A 73 7.05 -19.41 -15.66
N ARG A 74 7.97 -20.14 -16.29
CA ARG A 74 9.30 -19.68 -16.67
C ARG A 74 9.19 -18.75 -17.89
N GLY A 75 8.92 -17.48 -17.66
CA GLY A 75 8.92 -16.46 -18.70
C GLY A 75 8.75 -15.10 -18.05
N GLY A 76 9.67 -14.17 -18.33
CA GLY A 76 9.67 -12.84 -17.72
C GLY A 76 8.28 -12.22 -17.68
N PHE A 77 8.02 -11.49 -16.60
CA PHE A 77 6.77 -10.79 -16.26
C PHE A 77 6.26 -9.98 -17.48
N ARG A 78 5.63 -10.66 -18.44
CA ARG A 78 4.86 -10.01 -19.48
C ARG A 78 3.66 -9.44 -18.76
N ARG A 79 3.20 -8.27 -19.22
CA ARG A 79 1.99 -7.52 -18.76
C ARG A 79 0.69 -8.35 -18.57
N ARG A 80 0.70 -9.67 -18.74
CA ARG A 80 -0.44 -10.59 -18.60
C ARG A 80 -0.39 -11.49 -17.38
N ASP A 81 0.74 -11.66 -16.71
CA ASP A 81 0.76 -12.29 -15.37
C ASP A 81 0.43 -11.23 -14.32
N ARG A 82 -0.78 -10.67 -14.46
CA ARG A 82 -1.44 -9.94 -13.40
C ARG A 82 -1.53 -10.93 -12.25
N ALA A 83 -0.67 -10.78 -11.23
CA ALA A 83 -1.12 -11.03 -9.88
C ALA A 83 -2.50 -10.36 -9.82
N HIS A 84 -3.55 -11.18 -9.73
CA HIS A 84 -4.91 -10.68 -9.60
C HIS A 84 -4.93 -9.92 -8.29
N PHE A 85 -4.58 -8.64 -8.38
CA PHE A 85 -4.62 -7.68 -7.29
C PHE A 85 -6.10 -7.35 -7.11
N VAL A 86 -6.86 -8.34 -6.63
CA VAL A 86 -8.21 -8.14 -6.17
C VAL A 86 -8.06 -7.41 -4.84
N ALA A 87 -7.87 -6.10 -4.91
CA ALA A 87 -8.21 -5.22 -3.82
C ALA A 87 -9.71 -5.44 -3.59
N ARG A 88 -10.06 -6.36 -2.69
CA ARG A 88 -11.39 -6.34 -2.10
C ARG A 88 -11.43 -5.01 -1.36
N SER A 89 -12.16 -4.06 -1.93
CA SER A 89 -12.53 -2.81 -1.30
C SER A 89 -13.17 -3.19 0.03
N HIS A 90 -12.41 -3.11 1.12
CA HIS A 90 -13.03 -3.01 2.43
C HIS A 90 -13.77 -1.68 2.39
N GLY A 91 -15.09 -1.79 2.47
CA GLY A 91 -16.04 -0.75 2.09
C GLY A 91 -15.72 0.64 2.62
N ASP A 92 -16.24 1.62 1.89
CA ASP A 92 -16.28 3.05 2.21
C ASP A 92 -16.06 3.33 3.70
N VAL A 93 -14.79 3.53 4.06
CA VAL A 93 -14.46 4.27 5.26
C VAL A 93 -14.59 5.72 4.82
N PRO A 94 -15.64 6.45 5.25
CA PRO A 94 -15.71 7.87 4.94
C PRO A 94 -14.42 8.50 5.45
N LEU A 95 -13.69 9.15 4.54
CA LEU A 95 -12.52 9.94 4.88
C LEU A 95 -12.95 10.94 5.95
N ARG A 96 -12.66 10.64 7.23
CA ARG A 96 -12.77 11.61 8.30
C ARG A 96 -11.82 12.74 7.92
N GLN A 97 -12.39 13.87 7.50
CA GLN A 97 -11.60 15.07 7.29
C GLN A 97 -10.82 15.35 8.58
N PRO A 98 -9.51 15.61 8.49
CA PRO A 98 -8.74 16.00 9.66
C PRO A 98 -9.38 17.26 10.24
N ARG A 99 -9.90 17.18 11.46
CA ARG A 99 -10.36 18.36 12.20
C ARG A 99 -9.17 19.28 12.36
N LEU A 100 -9.22 20.43 11.70
CA LEU A 100 -8.25 21.50 11.91
C LEU A 100 -8.37 21.97 13.37
N PRO A 101 -7.26 22.17 14.08
CA PRO A 101 -7.30 22.75 15.42
C PRO A 101 -7.76 24.22 15.31
N GLY A 102 -9.05 24.46 15.52
CA GLY A 102 -9.63 25.81 15.39
C GLY A 102 -11.15 25.90 15.31
N ASP A 103 -11.86 24.82 14.98
CA ASP A 103 -13.33 24.83 14.97
C ASP A 103 -13.88 24.83 16.41
N ARG A 104 -14.02 26.04 16.97
CA ARG A 104 -14.86 26.27 18.15
C ARG A 104 -16.31 26.28 17.69
N ASP A 105 -17.13 25.47 18.34
CA ASP A 105 -18.59 25.46 18.19
C ASP A 105 -19.16 26.87 18.33
N VAL A 106 -19.41 27.54 17.21
CA VAL A 106 -20.21 28.76 17.18
C VAL A 106 -21.66 28.34 17.36
N ARG A 107 -22.13 28.41 18.60
CA ARG A 107 -23.53 28.14 18.94
C ARG A 107 -24.40 29.14 18.17
N PRO A 108 -25.39 28.71 17.38
CA PRO A 108 -26.26 29.63 16.65
C PRO A 108 -27.07 30.49 17.64
N PRO A 109 -27.35 31.76 17.31
CA PRO A 109 -28.12 32.64 18.18
C PRO A 109 -29.54 32.11 18.36
N SER A 110 -30.06 32.21 19.58
CA SER A 110 -31.44 31.83 19.91
C SER A 110 -32.45 32.73 19.19
N PRO A 111 -33.59 32.19 18.72
CA PRO A 111 -34.63 33.00 18.09
C PRO A 111 -35.27 33.96 19.10
N PRO A 112 -35.75 35.14 18.66
CA PRO A 112 -36.42 36.10 19.52
C PRO A 112 -37.76 35.53 20.03
N ALA A 113 -38.08 35.81 21.29
CA ALA A 113 -39.35 35.42 21.89
C ALA A 113 -40.49 36.24 21.27
N SER A 114 -41.49 35.56 20.70
CA SER A 114 -42.72 36.19 20.24
C SER A 114 -43.50 36.75 21.42
N THR A 115 -43.92 38.01 21.34
CA THR A 115 -44.82 38.69 22.30
C THR A 115 -46.21 38.77 21.71
#